data_AF-A0A939JMQ3-F1
#
_entry.id   AF-A0A939JMQ3-F1
#
_cell.length_a   1.000
_cell.length_b   1.000
_cell.length_c   1.000
_cell.angle_alpha   90.00
_cell.angle_beta   90.00
_cell.angle_gamma   90.00
#
_symmetry.space_group_name_H-M   'P 1'
#
loop_
_entity.id
_entity.type
_entity.pdbx_description
1 polymer ?
#
loop_
_entity_poly.entity_id
_entity_poly.type
_entity_poly.pdbx_seq_one_letter_code
_entity_poly.pdbx_strand_id
1 'polypeptide(L)'
;FGVRADGAYLSASRSSAIARHGLSLDVRTERSVTFMADGRERTIRTNAATVREAVDEAGITLHDQDTTSVPANTVESEDFSVAKGMGSSRTSLVPVIRMTVIVWPSRGKLFAGTEVVAEQGKEGMRKVTYALRTVNGVKQKPKKIAEEVVREPEKQVVKVGTKPLPTSVSGTDGLNWDGLAHCESGGRPGAVDSTGSYGGLY
;
A
#
# COMPACT_ATOMS: atom_id res chain seq x y z
N PHE A 1 42.77 36.85 -20.71
CA PHE A 1 41.53 36.11 -20.99
C PHE A 1 40.39 36.86 -20.31
N GLY A 2 39.45 37.39 -21.08
CA GLY A 2 38.32 38.18 -20.56
C GLY A 2 37.01 37.39 -20.70
N VAL A 3 36.10 37.57 -19.74
CA VAL A 3 34.74 37.05 -19.83
C VAL A 3 34.03 37.74 -20.99
N ARG A 4 33.37 36.99 -21.89
CA ARG A 4 32.54 37.60 -22.94
C ARG A 4 31.38 38.33 -22.23
N ALA A 5 31.44 39.65 -22.20
CA ALA A 5 30.49 40.50 -21.48
C ALA A 5 29.22 40.80 -22.28
N ASP A 6 29.20 40.41 -23.57
CA ASP A 6 28.04 40.55 -24.44
C ASP A 6 27.03 39.44 -24.10
N GLY A 7 25.79 39.85 -23.77
CA GLY A 7 24.71 38.94 -23.38
C GLY A 7 24.70 38.53 -21.90
N ALA A 8 25.69 38.94 -21.10
CA ALA A 8 25.73 38.65 -19.67
C ALA A 8 24.73 39.49 -18.87
N TYR A 9 24.00 38.84 -17.96
CA TYR A 9 23.16 39.51 -16.98
C TYR A 9 24.01 40.12 -15.86
N LEU A 10 23.67 41.35 -15.46
CA LEU A 10 24.28 42.07 -14.34
C LEU A 10 23.18 42.53 -13.38
N SER A 11 23.33 42.21 -12.10
CA SER A 11 22.40 42.65 -11.04
C SER A 11 22.43 44.16 -10.76
N ALA A 12 23.42 44.88 -11.27
CA ALA A 12 23.54 46.33 -11.15
C ALA A 12 23.92 46.97 -12.49
N SER A 13 23.53 48.24 -12.67
CA SER A 13 23.90 49.02 -13.85
C SER A 13 25.42 49.17 -13.94
N ARG A 14 25.96 49.07 -15.15
CA ARG A 14 27.38 49.34 -15.45
C ARG A 14 27.80 50.78 -15.10
N SER A 15 26.84 51.70 -15.07
CA SER A 15 27.07 53.11 -14.73
C SER A 15 26.78 53.46 -13.27
N SER A 16 26.46 52.46 -12.43
CA SER A 16 26.12 52.71 -11.03
C SER A 16 27.35 53.10 -10.23
N ALA A 17 27.25 54.15 -9.42
CA ALA A 17 28.34 54.60 -8.57
C ALA A 17 28.57 53.58 -7.42
N ILE A 18 29.82 53.26 -7.13
CA ILE A 18 30.18 52.37 -6.03
C ILE A 18 30.10 53.16 -4.72
N ALA A 19 29.20 52.76 -3.83
CA ALA A 19 29.04 53.41 -2.54
C ALA A 19 30.22 53.09 -1.60
N ARG A 20 30.43 53.92 -0.56
CA ARG A 20 31.53 53.72 0.41
C ARG A 20 31.41 52.42 1.23
N HIS A 21 30.22 51.82 1.27
CA HIS A 21 29.97 50.52 1.90
C HIS A 21 30.17 49.33 0.94
N GLY A 22 30.65 49.58 -0.30
CA GLY A 22 30.88 48.57 -1.32
C GLY A 22 29.70 48.38 -2.29
N LEU A 23 29.88 47.50 -3.26
CA LEU A 23 28.88 47.06 -4.24
C LEU A 23 28.93 45.53 -4.33
N SER A 24 27.79 44.88 -4.17
CA SER A 24 27.63 43.46 -4.52
C SER A 24 27.14 43.35 -5.96
N LEU A 25 27.77 42.50 -6.75
CA LEU A 25 27.47 42.33 -8.17
C LEU A 25 27.38 40.84 -8.49
N ASP A 26 26.17 40.36 -8.75
CA ASP A 26 25.94 39.10 -9.44
C ASP A 26 26.10 39.29 -10.94
N VAL A 27 26.94 38.45 -11.53
CA VAL A 27 27.15 38.34 -12.97
C VAL A 27 26.76 36.94 -13.41
N ARG A 28 25.91 36.84 -14.43
CA ARG A 28 25.59 35.56 -15.06
C ARG A 28 25.93 35.64 -16.53
N THR A 29 26.71 34.68 -16.99
CA THR A 29 27.06 34.56 -18.41
C THR A 29 26.03 33.71 -19.13
N GLU A 30 25.77 34.06 -20.38
CA GLU A 30 24.87 33.28 -21.23
C GLU A 30 25.40 31.85 -21.39
N ARG A 31 24.50 30.88 -21.20
CA ARG A 31 24.77 29.46 -21.38
C ARG A 31 23.67 28.81 -22.20
N SER A 32 24.01 27.71 -22.87
CA SER A 32 23.00 26.89 -23.54
C SER A 32 22.48 25.85 -22.56
N VAL A 33 21.16 25.70 -22.51
CA VAL A 33 20.49 24.71 -21.67
C VAL A 33 19.61 23.86 -22.54
N THR A 34 19.77 22.55 -22.42
CA THR A 34 18.97 21.59 -23.16
C THR A 34 18.03 20.88 -22.21
N PHE A 35 16.77 20.79 -22.60
CA PHE A 35 15.77 20.05 -21.85
C PHE A 35 14.89 19.19 -22.74
N MET A 36 14.57 18.02 -22.21
CA MET A 36 13.62 17.09 -22.80
C MET A 36 12.24 17.30 -22.17
N ALA A 37 11.24 17.68 -22.96
CA ALA A 37 9.86 17.87 -22.51
C ALA A 37 8.88 17.24 -23.50
N ASP A 38 7.93 16.43 -23.01
CA ASP A 38 6.96 15.70 -23.85
C ASP A 38 7.61 14.89 -25.00
N GLY A 39 8.80 14.33 -24.74
CA GLY A 39 9.57 13.57 -25.73
C GLY A 39 10.22 14.41 -26.84
N ARG A 40 10.24 15.74 -26.70
CA ARG A 40 10.92 16.67 -27.61
C ARG A 40 12.06 17.37 -26.89
N GLU A 41 13.20 17.40 -27.56
CA GLU A 41 14.35 18.18 -27.12
C GLU A 41 14.17 19.65 -27.50
N ARG A 42 14.54 20.54 -26.59
CA ARG A 42 14.57 21.98 -26.80
C ARG A 42 15.83 22.53 -26.16
N THR A 43 16.49 23.42 -26.89
CA THR A 43 17.68 24.13 -26.41
C THR A 43 17.41 25.62 -26.45
N ILE A 44 17.69 26.30 -25.34
CA ILE A 44 17.63 27.77 -25.24
C ILE A 44 18.99 28.31 -24.82
N ARG A 45 19.25 29.57 -25.17
CA ARG A 45 20.32 30.34 -24.54
C ARG A 45 19.70 31.21 -23.44
N THR A 46 20.27 31.17 -22.25
CA THR A 46 19.68 31.78 -21.06
C THR A 46 20.75 32.26 -20.08
N ASN A 47 20.38 33.25 -19.26
CA ASN A 47 21.13 33.69 -18.09
C ASN A 47 20.44 33.25 -16.77
N ALA A 48 19.45 32.35 -16.84
CA ALA A 48 18.67 31.87 -15.72
C ALA A 48 19.54 31.35 -14.57
N ALA A 49 19.22 31.81 -13.36
CA ALA A 49 19.89 31.43 -12.14
C ALA A 49 19.54 30.00 -11.71
N THR A 50 18.33 29.55 -12.06
CA THR A 50 17.77 28.27 -11.64
C THR A 50 17.16 27.49 -12.79
N VAL A 51 16.97 26.19 -12.57
CA VAL A 51 16.24 25.30 -13.49
C VAL A 51 14.81 25.80 -13.74
N ARG A 52 14.11 26.29 -12.70
CA ARG A 52 12.76 26.86 -12.83
C ARG A 52 12.73 28.03 -13.82
N GLU A 53 13.63 29.00 -13.64
CA GLU A 53 13.72 30.16 -14.53
C GLU A 53 14.02 29.75 -15.97
N ALA A 54 14.93 28.78 -16.18
CA ALA A 54 15.24 28.27 -17.52
C ALA A 54 14.04 27.56 -18.18
N VAL A 55 13.24 26.83 -17.40
CA VAL A 55 12.02 26.15 -17.87
C VAL A 55 10.92 27.17 -18.20
N ASP A 56 10.77 28.22 -17.39
CA ASP A 56 9.81 29.29 -17.65
C ASP A 56 10.19 30.09 -18.92
N GLU A 57 11.47 30.43 -19.11
CA GLU A 57 11.98 31.10 -20.32
C GLU A 57 11.81 30.25 -21.59
N ALA A 58 11.85 28.93 -21.47
CA ALA A 58 11.54 28.00 -22.55
C ALA A 58 10.05 27.95 -22.94
N GLY A 59 9.19 28.70 -22.25
CA GLY A 59 7.74 28.66 -22.42
C GLY A 59 7.10 27.37 -21.91
N ILE A 60 7.75 26.67 -20.98
CA ILE A 60 7.21 25.48 -20.32
C ILE A 60 6.71 25.89 -18.94
N THR A 61 5.41 25.76 -18.71
CA THR A 61 4.84 26.00 -17.38
C THR A 61 4.78 24.70 -16.59
N LEU A 62 5.51 24.63 -15.48
CA LEU A 62 5.43 23.51 -14.54
C LEU A 62 4.16 23.63 -13.69
N HIS A 63 3.35 22.57 -13.68
CA HIS A 63 2.22 22.44 -12.77
C HIS A 63 2.63 21.66 -11.51
N ASP A 64 1.76 21.64 -10.49
CA ASP A 64 2.04 21.02 -9.17
C ASP A 64 2.51 19.56 -9.22
N GLN A 65 2.12 18.81 -10.26
CA GLN A 65 2.48 17.40 -10.41
C GLN A 65 3.71 17.17 -11.29
N ASP A 66 4.14 18.19 -12.04
CA ASP A 66 5.29 18.09 -12.94
C ASP A 66 6.59 18.04 -12.14
N THR A 67 7.60 17.38 -12.71
CA THR A 67 8.90 17.19 -12.06
C THR A 67 10.02 17.38 -13.04
N THR A 68 11.13 17.95 -12.59
CA THR A 68 12.39 18.02 -13.32
C THR A 68 13.35 16.94 -12.81
N SER A 69 14.26 16.44 -13.64
CA SER A 69 15.26 15.42 -13.22
C SER A 69 16.28 15.94 -12.21
N VAL A 70 16.44 17.26 -12.14
CA VAL A 70 17.15 17.99 -11.08
C VAL A 70 16.15 18.87 -10.34
N PRO A 71 16.36 19.20 -9.06
CA PRO A 71 15.49 20.14 -8.36
C PRO A 71 15.30 21.47 -9.10
N ALA A 72 14.08 22.01 -9.10
CA ALA A 72 13.76 23.25 -9.83
C ALA A 72 14.54 24.48 -9.31
N ASN A 73 15.01 24.43 -8.05
CA ASN A 73 15.84 25.46 -7.42
C ASN A 73 17.34 25.20 -7.57
N THR A 74 17.75 24.15 -8.30
CA THR A 74 19.16 23.90 -8.58
C THR A 74 19.73 25.06 -9.40
N VAL A 75 20.84 25.59 -8.90
CA VAL A 75 21.67 26.59 -9.58
C VAL A 75 22.59 25.86 -10.55
N GLU A 76 22.80 26.42 -11.73
CA GLU A 76 23.75 25.92 -12.74
C GLU A 76 23.55 24.45 -13.15
N SER A 77 22.57 24.21 -14.03
CA SER A 77 22.35 22.91 -14.68
C SER A 77 22.28 23.07 -16.19
N GLU A 78 23.13 22.37 -16.93
CA GLU A 78 23.26 22.48 -18.39
C GLU A 78 22.30 21.53 -19.12
N ASP A 79 22.05 20.35 -18.56
CA ASP A 79 21.14 19.33 -19.12
C ASP A 79 20.20 18.78 -18.04
N PHE A 80 18.90 18.79 -18.32
CA PHE A 80 17.90 18.13 -17.48
C PHE A 80 16.64 17.76 -18.27
N SER A 81 15.77 16.92 -17.72
CA SER A 81 14.48 16.58 -18.33
C SER A 81 13.32 17.14 -17.50
N VAL A 82 12.25 17.51 -18.19
CA VAL A 82 10.96 17.88 -17.61
C VAL A 82 10.00 16.72 -17.86
N ALA A 83 9.41 16.21 -16.79
CA ALA A 83 8.46 15.12 -16.83
C ALA A 83 7.08 15.59 -16.37
N LYS A 84 6.08 15.36 -17.21
CA LYS A 84 4.69 15.70 -16.90
C LYS A 84 4.12 14.71 -15.90
N GLY A 85 3.56 15.23 -14.82
CA GLY A 85 2.92 14.41 -13.79
C GLY A 85 1.41 14.49 -13.85
N MET A 86 0.76 13.36 -13.60
CA MET A 86 -0.67 13.34 -13.32
C MET A 86 -0.93 12.58 -12.04
N GLY A 87 -1.59 13.25 -11.10
CA GLY A 87 -2.03 12.68 -9.82
C GLY A 87 -3.52 12.36 -9.86
N SER A 88 -3.91 11.22 -9.33
CA SER A 88 -5.30 10.92 -9.02
C SER A 88 -5.39 10.10 -7.73
N SER A 89 -6.59 9.94 -7.19
CA SER A 89 -6.85 9.02 -6.08
C SER A 89 -7.77 7.90 -6.53
N ARG A 90 -7.61 6.73 -5.90
CA ARG A 90 -8.53 5.61 -6.04
C ARG A 90 -8.84 5.05 -4.67
N THR A 91 -10.12 4.83 -4.42
CA THR A 91 -10.58 4.23 -3.18
C THR A 91 -11.13 2.82 -3.43
N SER A 92 -10.78 1.90 -2.55
CA SER A 92 -11.22 0.50 -2.60
C SER A 92 -11.71 0.05 -1.22
N LEU A 93 -12.76 -0.77 -1.19
CA LEU A 93 -13.21 -1.48 0.00
C LEU A 93 -12.46 -2.81 0.11
N VAL A 94 -11.93 -3.09 1.29
CA VAL A 94 -11.15 -4.31 1.59
C VAL A 94 -11.71 -4.94 2.87
N PRO A 95 -11.91 -6.28 2.91
CA PRO A 95 -12.38 -6.95 4.13
C PRO A 95 -11.37 -6.84 5.27
N VAL A 96 -11.90 -6.70 6.49
CA VAL A 96 -11.15 -6.80 7.74
C VAL A 96 -11.43 -8.17 8.32
N ILE A 97 -10.48 -9.09 8.10
CA ILE A 97 -10.62 -10.52 8.42
C ILE A 97 -10.44 -10.80 9.93
N ARG A 98 -9.98 -9.82 10.72
CA ARG A 98 -9.72 -9.98 12.15
C ARG A 98 -11.01 -9.88 12.96
N MET A 99 -11.81 -10.94 12.97
CA MET A 99 -12.90 -11.11 13.93
C MET A 99 -12.37 -11.72 15.24
N THR A 100 -12.90 -11.29 16.38
CA THR A 100 -12.59 -11.91 17.68
C THR A 100 -13.41 -13.19 17.83
N VAL A 101 -12.76 -14.30 18.18
CA VAL A 101 -13.44 -15.54 18.56
C VAL A 101 -13.61 -15.57 20.07
N ILE A 102 -14.85 -15.66 20.54
CA ILE A 102 -15.19 -15.84 21.94
C ILE A 102 -15.52 -17.32 22.16
N VAL A 103 -14.86 -17.93 23.14
CA VAL A 103 -15.10 -19.33 23.52
C VAL A 103 -15.93 -19.38 24.79
N TRP A 104 -17.08 -20.07 24.74
CA TRP A 104 -17.96 -20.27 25.89
C TRP A 104 -18.14 -21.75 26.23
N PRO A 105 -18.15 -22.12 27.52
CA PRO A 105 -18.47 -23.48 27.91
C PRO A 105 -19.93 -23.80 27.57
N SER A 106 -20.18 -24.96 26.99
CA SER A 106 -21.53 -25.45 26.69
C SER A 106 -22.35 -25.80 27.93
N ARG A 107 -21.73 -25.77 29.12
CA ARG A 107 -22.35 -26.08 30.43
C ARG A 107 -23.04 -27.45 30.42
N GLY A 108 -22.30 -28.46 29.99
CA GLY A 108 -22.77 -29.86 29.98
C GLY A 108 -23.70 -30.23 28.82
N LYS A 109 -23.95 -29.31 27.87
CA LYS A 109 -24.76 -29.62 26.68
C LYS A 109 -23.99 -30.39 25.61
N LEU A 110 -22.68 -30.19 25.51
CA LEU A 110 -21.82 -30.86 24.54
C LEU A 110 -20.74 -31.67 25.26
N PHE A 111 -20.39 -32.84 24.69
CA PHE A 111 -19.29 -33.67 25.18
C PHE A 111 -17.95 -32.98 25.04
N ALA A 112 -17.07 -33.14 26.04
CA ALA A 112 -15.71 -32.65 26.01
C ALA A 112 -15.01 -33.04 24.71
N GLY A 113 -14.29 -32.10 24.11
CA GLY A 113 -13.69 -32.24 22.77
C GLY A 113 -14.60 -31.86 21.59
N THR A 114 -15.89 -31.59 21.83
CA THR A 114 -16.80 -31.08 20.79
C THR A 114 -16.75 -29.55 20.75
N GLU A 115 -16.57 -28.98 19.55
CA GLU A 115 -16.70 -27.54 19.31
C GLU A 115 -17.82 -27.26 18.31
N VAL A 116 -18.64 -26.27 18.59
CA VAL A 116 -19.71 -25.84 17.68
C VAL A 116 -19.74 -24.32 17.60
N VAL A 117 -19.78 -23.78 16.38
CA VAL A 117 -20.03 -22.34 16.16
C VAL A 117 -21.47 -22.04 16.53
N ALA A 118 -21.67 -21.25 17.58
CA ALA A 118 -22.99 -20.85 18.05
C ALA A 118 -23.49 -19.59 17.35
N GLU A 119 -22.59 -18.66 17.04
CA GLU A 119 -22.90 -17.43 16.31
C GLU A 119 -21.79 -17.17 15.31
N GLN A 120 -22.17 -17.08 14.03
CA GLN A 120 -21.22 -16.78 12.96
C GLN A 120 -20.84 -15.30 13.02
N GLY A 121 -19.54 -15.01 13.17
CA GLY A 121 -19.03 -13.65 13.07
C GLY A 121 -19.14 -13.11 11.64
N LYS A 122 -19.04 -11.79 11.48
CA LYS A 122 -19.06 -11.12 10.17
C LYS A 122 -17.78 -10.32 9.97
N GLU A 123 -17.20 -10.41 8.78
CA GLU A 123 -16.02 -9.63 8.45
C GLU A 123 -16.33 -8.12 8.47
N GLY A 124 -15.40 -7.35 9.04
CA GLY A 124 -15.44 -5.90 8.93
C GLY A 124 -15.09 -5.44 7.51
N MET A 125 -15.23 -4.16 7.24
CA MET A 125 -14.77 -3.55 5.99
C MET A 125 -13.97 -2.30 6.31
N ARG A 126 -12.87 -2.12 5.59
CA ARG A 126 -12.10 -0.88 5.59
C ARG A 126 -12.07 -0.28 4.21
N LYS A 127 -12.11 1.05 4.18
CA LYS A 127 -11.94 1.88 3.00
C LYS A 127 -10.47 2.27 2.93
N VAL A 128 -9.78 1.87 1.87
CA VAL A 128 -8.37 2.19 1.64
C VAL A 128 -8.27 3.11 0.43
N THR A 129 -7.66 4.28 0.62
CA THR A 129 -7.44 5.25 -0.46
C THR A 129 -5.97 5.26 -0.85
N TYR A 130 -5.73 5.09 -2.15
CA TYR A 130 -4.42 5.11 -2.77
C TYR A 130 -4.25 6.37 -3.61
N ALA A 131 -3.11 7.04 -3.46
CA ALA A 131 -2.63 8.00 -4.43
C ALA A 131 -2.02 7.25 -5.62
N LEU A 132 -2.47 7.61 -6.82
CA LEU A 132 -1.94 7.15 -8.09
C LEU A 132 -1.16 8.29 -8.72
N ARG A 133 0.04 7.99 -9.20
CA ARG A 133 0.87 8.95 -9.93
C ARG A 133 1.29 8.35 -11.25
N THR A 134 1.23 9.15 -12.30
CA THR A 134 1.76 8.82 -13.62
C THR A 134 2.80 9.88 -13.96
N VAL A 135 3.98 9.45 -14.41
CA VAL A 135 5.08 10.33 -14.84
C VAL A 135 5.45 9.94 -16.26
N ASN A 136 5.35 10.87 -17.21
CA ASN A 136 5.57 10.61 -18.65
C ASN A 136 4.77 9.40 -19.18
N GLY A 137 3.51 9.27 -18.76
CA GLY A 137 2.64 8.14 -19.14
C GLY A 137 2.90 6.83 -18.38
N VAL A 138 3.99 6.74 -17.61
CA VAL A 138 4.33 5.53 -16.83
C VAL A 138 3.69 5.59 -15.45
N LYS A 139 2.82 4.61 -15.16
CA LYS A 139 2.17 4.46 -13.86
C LYS A 139 3.20 4.08 -12.78
N GLN A 140 3.24 4.87 -11.73
CA GLN A 140 4.06 4.61 -10.55
C GLN A 140 3.33 3.67 -9.59
N LYS A 141 4.08 3.10 -8.64
CA LYS A 141 3.51 2.26 -7.59
C LYS A 141 2.49 3.07 -6.77
N PRO A 142 1.23 2.58 -6.61
CA PRO A 142 0.25 3.24 -5.76
C PRO A 142 0.73 3.39 -4.32
N LYS A 143 0.54 4.57 -3.73
CA LYS A 143 0.88 4.85 -2.33
C LYS A 143 -0.41 4.90 -1.50
N LYS A 144 -0.52 4.09 -0.44
CA LYS A 144 -1.63 4.21 0.51
C LYS A 144 -1.54 5.56 1.23
N ILE A 145 -2.60 6.35 1.17
CA ILE A 145 -2.66 7.69 1.79
C ILE A 145 -3.71 7.82 2.88
N ALA A 146 -4.74 6.97 2.86
CA ALA A 146 -5.74 6.92 3.93
C ALA A 146 -6.27 5.50 4.10
N GLU A 147 -6.69 5.20 5.32
CA GLU A 147 -7.32 3.94 5.70
C GLU A 147 -8.31 4.21 6.83
N GLU A 148 -9.53 3.71 6.68
CA GLU A 148 -10.62 3.92 7.64
C GLU A 148 -11.45 2.64 7.75
N VAL A 149 -11.80 2.23 8.96
CA VAL A 149 -12.76 1.14 9.19
C VAL A 149 -14.17 1.71 8.99
N VAL A 150 -14.87 1.23 7.95
CA VAL A 150 -16.24 1.67 7.63
C VAL A 150 -17.30 0.71 8.16
N ARG A 151 -16.89 -0.50 8.54
CA ARG A 151 -17.71 -1.49 9.23
C ARG A 151 -16.84 -2.30 10.16
N GLU A 152 -17.14 -2.28 11.45
CA GLU A 152 -16.45 -3.11 12.43
C GLU A 152 -16.75 -4.61 12.21
N PRO A 153 -15.78 -5.51 12.43
CA PRO A 153 -16.04 -6.95 12.40
C PRO A 153 -16.91 -7.36 13.58
N GLU A 154 -17.87 -8.25 13.31
CA GLU A 154 -18.69 -8.88 14.35
C GLU A 154 -17.97 -10.12 14.89
N LYS A 155 -18.06 -10.34 16.21
CA LYS A 155 -17.38 -11.44 16.90
C LYS A 155 -18.02 -12.79 16.55
N GLN A 156 -17.23 -13.85 16.50
CA GLN A 156 -17.71 -15.22 16.37
C GLN A 156 -17.77 -15.87 17.76
N VAL A 157 -18.85 -16.60 18.04
CA VAL A 157 -19.00 -17.33 19.32
C VAL A 157 -18.90 -18.82 19.06
N VAL A 158 -17.94 -19.48 19.72
CA VAL A 158 -17.77 -20.94 19.69
C VAL A 158 -18.12 -21.50 21.05
N LYS A 159 -18.96 -22.53 21.08
CA LYS A 159 -19.28 -23.30 22.29
C LYS A 159 -18.43 -24.55 22.33
N VAL A 160 -17.73 -24.75 23.45
CA VAL A 160 -16.90 -25.94 23.69
C VAL A 160 -17.58 -26.88 24.68
N GLY A 161 -17.46 -28.18 24.42
CA GLY A 161 -17.98 -29.23 25.27
C GLY A 161 -17.30 -29.30 26.62
N THR A 162 -18.10 -29.47 27.66
CA THR A 162 -17.62 -29.66 29.04
C THR A 162 -18.24 -30.88 29.71
N LYS A 163 -19.14 -31.60 29.02
CA LYS A 163 -19.76 -32.82 29.53
C LYS A 163 -18.72 -33.96 29.44
N PRO A 164 -18.41 -34.67 30.53
CA PRO A 164 -17.55 -35.85 30.46
C PRO A 164 -18.10 -36.85 29.44
N LEU A 165 -17.21 -37.51 28.72
CA LEU A 165 -17.60 -38.67 27.92
C LEU A 165 -18.09 -39.78 28.85
N PRO A 166 -19.10 -40.56 28.45
CA PRO A 166 -19.48 -41.75 29.21
C PRO A 166 -18.27 -42.68 29.30
N THR A 167 -18.02 -43.19 30.50
CA THR A 167 -17.02 -44.24 30.71
C THR A 167 -17.54 -45.56 30.15
N SER A 168 -16.63 -46.46 29.76
CA SER A 168 -16.99 -47.83 29.44
C SER A 168 -17.76 -48.46 30.60
N VAL A 169 -18.66 -49.37 30.28
CA VAL A 169 -19.36 -50.17 31.30
C VAL A 169 -18.34 -51.07 31.99
N SER A 170 -18.43 -51.18 33.32
CA SER A 170 -17.49 -52.00 34.10
C SER A 170 -17.55 -53.47 33.65
N GLY A 171 -16.39 -54.07 33.39
CA GLY A 171 -16.28 -55.50 33.04
C GLY A 171 -16.16 -55.79 31.55
N THR A 172 -16.12 -54.77 30.68
CA THR A 172 -15.96 -54.98 29.23
C THR A 172 -14.55 -54.75 28.69
N ASP A 173 -13.60 -54.34 29.53
CA ASP A 173 -12.24 -53.96 29.10
C ASP A 173 -11.43 -55.15 28.54
N GLY A 174 -11.83 -56.39 28.87
CA GLY A 174 -11.22 -57.62 28.35
C GLY A 174 -11.87 -58.18 27.07
N LEU A 175 -12.91 -57.53 26.53
CA LEU A 175 -13.56 -57.97 25.30
C LEU A 175 -12.79 -57.49 24.06
N ASN A 176 -12.84 -58.28 22.99
CA ASN A 176 -12.18 -57.95 21.72
C ASN A 176 -13.01 -56.93 20.91
N TRP A 177 -13.11 -55.70 21.41
CA TRP A 177 -13.84 -54.61 20.77
C TRP A 177 -13.28 -54.26 19.40
N ASP A 178 -11.95 -54.31 19.22
CA ASP A 178 -11.29 -54.10 17.93
C ASP A 178 -11.75 -55.12 16.88
N GLY A 179 -11.79 -56.41 17.25
CA GLY A 179 -12.26 -57.47 16.36
C GLY A 179 -13.72 -57.30 15.96
N LEU A 180 -14.57 -56.88 16.91
CA LEU A 180 -15.97 -56.59 16.65
C LEU A 180 -16.14 -55.37 15.73
N ALA A 181 -15.43 -54.26 15.98
CA ALA A 181 -15.44 -53.08 15.13
C ALA A 181 -14.95 -53.38 13.71
N HIS A 182 -13.96 -54.27 13.57
CA HIS A 182 -13.48 -54.73 12.26
C HIS A 182 -14.52 -55.57 11.51
N CYS A 183 -15.25 -56.45 12.21
CA CYS A 183 -16.33 -57.25 11.65
C CYS A 183 -17.50 -56.38 11.19
N GLU A 184 -17.98 -55.50 12.07
CA GLU A 184 -19.22 -54.75 11.85
C GLU A 184 -19.03 -53.50 10.98
N SER A 185 -17.82 -52.93 10.93
CA SER A 185 -17.58 -51.63 10.28
C SER A 185 -16.24 -51.52 9.58
N GLY A 186 -15.48 -52.62 9.49
CA GLY A 186 -14.14 -52.60 8.90
C GLY A 186 -13.16 -51.71 9.67
N GLY A 187 -13.45 -51.40 10.94
CA GLY A 187 -12.64 -50.51 11.79
C GLY A 187 -12.78 -49.02 11.42
N ARG A 188 -13.87 -48.61 10.76
CA ARG A 188 -14.07 -47.23 10.28
C ARG A 188 -15.00 -46.44 11.21
N PRO A 189 -14.51 -45.43 11.95
CA PRO A 189 -15.32 -44.64 12.88
C PRO A 189 -16.46 -43.84 12.23
N GLY A 190 -16.35 -43.56 10.93
CA GLY A 190 -17.35 -42.83 10.16
C GLY A 190 -18.24 -43.70 9.28
N ALA A 191 -18.21 -45.04 9.43
CA ALA A 191 -19.11 -45.91 8.68
C ALA A 191 -20.56 -45.59 9.08
N VAL A 192 -21.44 -45.48 8.09
CA VAL A 192 -22.87 -45.27 8.31
C VAL A 192 -23.66 -46.17 7.36
N ASP A 193 -24.82 -46.63 7.80
CA ASP A 193 -25.75 -47.36 6.94
C ASP A 193 -26.33 -46.45 5.85
N SER A 194 -27.05 -47.04 4.87
CA SER A 194 -27.61 -46.28 3.74
C SER A 194 -28.60 -45.19 4.14
N THR A 195 -29.17 -45.27 5.34
CA THR A 195 -30.07 -44.24 5.89
C THR A 195 -29.35 -43.15 6.67
N GLY A 196 -28.06 -43.35 6.99
CA GLY A 196 -27.25 -42.42 7.80
C GLY A 196 -27.66 -42.37 9.27
N SER A 197 -28.57 -43.24 9.72
CA SER A 197 -29.16 -43.21 11.06
C SER A 197 -28.39 -44.09 12.05
N TYR A 198 -27.61 -45.05 11.56
CA TYR A 198 -26.79 -45.95 12.37
C TYR A 198 -25.32 -45.81 11.97
N GLY A 199 -24.47 -45.48 12.96
CA GLY A 199 -23.03 -45.41 12.82
C GLY A 199 -22.37 -46.76 13.09
N GLY A 200 -21.20 -46.97 12.49
CA GLY A 200 -20.39 -48.16 12.69
C GLY A 200 -19.75 -48.23 14.07
N LEU A 201 -19.36 -49.44 14.48
CA LEU A 201 -18.59 -49.67 15.70
C LEU A 201 -17.12 -49.35 15.47
N TYR A 202 -16.48 -48.68 16.43
CA TYR A 202 -15.09 -48.25 16.40
C TYR A 202 -14.51 -48.05 17.79
#